data_AF-A0A3A0G2R9-F1
#
_entry.id   AF-A0A3A0G2R9-F1
#
_cell.length_a   1.000
_cell.length_b   1.000
_cell.length_c   1.000
_cell.angle_alpha   90.00
_cell.angle_beta   90.00
_cell.angle_gamma   90.00
#
_symmetry.space_group_name_H-M   'P 1'
#
loop_
_entity.id
_entity.type
_entity.pdbx_description
1 polymer ?
#
loop_
_entity_poly.entity_id
_entity_poly.type
_entity_poly.pdbx_seq_one_letter_code
_entity_poly.pdbx_strand_id
1 'polypeptide(L)' 'GRRPPAAAPPGGGQRFRAGDRVRHATFGDGIVVASVARDGDEEVTVAFTGGAGVKKLMQQFARLQKV' A
#
# COMPACT_ATOMS: atom_id res chain seq x y z
N GLY A 1 -11.14 -10.20 29.21
CA GLY A 1 -11.82 -9.16 28.43
C GLY A 1 -10.99 -8.83 27.20
N ARG A 2 -11.59 -8.78 26.01
CA ARG A 2 -10.89 -8.33 24.79
C ARG A 2 -10.71 -6.82 24.89
N ARG A 3 -9.46 -6.35 25.01
CA ARG A 3 -9.12 -4.93 24.92
C ARG A 3 -9.57 -4.46 23.51
N PRO A 4 -10.46 -3.47 23.37
CA PRO A 4 -10.70 -2.88 22.06
C PRO A 4 -9.36 -2.30 21.58
N PRO A 5 -8.95 -2.49 20.31
CA PRO A 5 -7.86 -1.68 19.80
C PRO A 5 -8.28 -0.23 19.95
N ALA A 6 -7.48 0.55 20.67
CA ALA A 6 -7.67 1.99 20.78
C ALA A 6 -7.76 2.54 19.35
N ALA A 7 -8.85 3.23 19.05
CA ALA A 7 -9.04 3.87 17.76
C ALA A 7 -7.85 4.81 17.49
N ALA A 8 -7.09 4.53 16.44
CA ALA A 8 -6.01 5.38 15.99
C ALA A 8 -6.59 6.75 15.55
N PRO A 9 -5.84 7.86 15.72
CA PRO A 9 -6.33 9.18 15.39
C PRO A 9 -6.61 9.29 13.88
N PRO A 10 -7.55 10.16 13.45
CA PRO A 10 -7.81 10.41 12.04
C PRO A 10 -6.67 11.24 11.43
N GLY A 11 -5.62 10.55 10.98
CA GLY A 11 -4.51 11.13 10.22
C GLY A 11 -3.85 10.05 9.38
N GLY A 12 -4.06 10.09 8.05
CA GLY A 12 -3.32 9.27 7.08
C GLY A 12 -3.38 7.76 7.30
N GLY A 13 -4.58 7.20 7.50
CA GLY A 13 -4.73 5.74 7.65
C GLY A 13 -4.19 4.97 6.44
N GLN A 14 -3.61 3.79 6.69
CA GLN A 14 -3.21 2.82 5.67
C GLN A 14 -4.29 2.67 4.60
N ARG A 15 -3.99 3.13 3.38
CA ARG A 15 -4.91 3.23 2.25
C ARG A 15 -4.97 1.92 1.47
N PHE A 16 -3.88 1.14 1.47
CA PHE A 16 -3.73 -0.13 0.77
C PHE A 16 -3.72 -1.31 1.73
N ARG A 17 -4.21 -2.44 1.26
CA ARG A 17 -4.22 -3.73 1.97
C ARG A 17 -3.74 -4.83 1.04
N ALA A 18 -3.22 -5.90 1.61
CA ALA A 18 -2.86 -7.08 0.84
C ALA A 18 -4.08 -7.58 0.04
N GLY A 19 -3.86 -7.90 -1.24
CA GLY A 19 -4.90 -8.29 -2.19
C GLY A 19 -5.46 -7.14 -3.03
N ASP A 20 -5.24 -5.88 -2.66
CA ASP A 20 -5.71 -4.74 -3.47
C ASP A 20 -5.05 -4.74 -4.85
N ARG A 21 -5.86 -4.53 -5.90
CA ARG A 21 -5.37 -4.26 -7.25
C ARG A 21 -4.94 -2.82 -7.37
N VAL A 22 -3.76 -2.61 -7.94
CA VAL A 22 -3.20 -1.27 -8.13
C VAL A 22 -2.58 -1.12 -9.50
N ARG A 23 -2.47 0.13 -9.95
CA ARG A 23 -1.73 0.54 -11.14
C ARG A 23 -0.65 1.55 -10.78
N HIS A 24 0.54 1.35 -11.35
CA HIS A 24 1.68 2.26 -11.29
C HIS A 24 2.04 2.74 -12.70
N ALA A 25 2.40 4.02 -12.87
CA ALA A 25 2.70 4.59 -14.19
C ALA A 25 3.84 3.88 -14.92
N THR A 26 4.88 3.44 -14.20
CA THR A 26 6.07 2.79 -14.79
C THR A 26 5.98 1.26 -14.81
N PHE A 27 5.38 0.66 -13.77
CA PHE A 27 5.43 -0.79 -13.58
C PHE A 27 4.16 -1.49 -14.03
N GLY A 28 3.13 -0.73 -14.41
CA GLY A 28 1.84 -1.25 -14.82
C GLY A 28 1.02 -1.75 -13.64
N ASP A 29 0.23 -2.77 -13.90
CA ASP A 29 -0.72 -3.35 -12.96
C ASP A 29 -0.03 -4.31 -11.98
N GLY A 30 -0.56 -4.38 -10.76
CA GLY A 30 -0.02 -5.23 -9.71
C GLY A 30 -0.99 -5.49 -8.58
N ILE A 31 -0.60 -6.40 -7.68
CA ILE A 31 -1.33 -6.75 -6.46
C ILE A 31 -0.50 -6.32 -5.26
N VAL A 32 -1.12 -5.58 -4.34
CA VAL A 32 -0.50 -5.26 -3.06
C VAL A 32 -0.32 -6.55 -2.28
N VAL A 33 0.89 -6.82 -1.81
CA VAL A 33 1.20 -7.99 -0.97
C VAL A 33 1.35 -7.60 0.50
N ALA A 34 1.77 -6.36 0.77
CA ALA A 34 1.85 -5.80 2.11
C ALA A 34 1.71 -4.28 2.06
N SER A 35 1.19 -3.69 3.12
CA SER A 35 1.24 -2.25 3.35
C SER A 35 1.52 -2.00 4.83
N VAL A 36 2.25 -0.92 5.12
CA VAL A 36 2.51 -0.45 6.49
C VAL A 36 2.52 1.08 6.50
N ALA A 37 1.73 1.70 7.39
CA ALA A 37 1.81 3.14 7.63
C ALA A 37 3.16 3.51 8.30
N ARG A 38 3.83 4.55 7.81
CA ARG A 38 5.16 5.01 8.26
C ARG A 38 5.20 6.52 8.30
N ASP A 39 5.33 7.10 9.49
CA ASP A 39 5.63 8.53 9.74
C ASP A 39 5.00 9.52 8.73
N GLY A 40 3.68 9.43 8.54
CA GLY A 40 2.92 10.35 7.66
C GLY A 40 2.76 9.89 6.22
N ASP A 41 3.37 8.77 5.82
CA ASP A 41 3.18 8.11 4.52
C ASP A 41 2.86 6.61 4.71
N GLU A 42 2.87 5.86 3.61
CA GLU A 42 2.57 4.45 3.55
C GLU A 42 3.58 3.71 2.67
N GLU A 43 4.27 2.73 3.26
CA GLU A 43 5.12 1.81 2.52
C GLU A 43 4.27 0.66 1.98
N VAL A 44 4.17 0.55 0.65
CA VAL A 44 3.37 -0.45 -0.04
C VAL A 44 4.30 -1.39 -0.81
N THR A 45 4.16 -2.68 -0.58
CA THR A 45 4.83 -3.73 -1.37
C THR A 45 3.85 -4.29 -2.38
N VAL A 46 4.22 -4.29 -3.66
CA VAL A 46 3.37 -4.68 -4.79
C VAL A 46 4.10 -5.73 -5.64
N ALA A 47 3.40 -6.79 -6.00
CA ALA A 47 3.82 -7.74 -7.03
C ALA A 47 3.26 -7.28 -8.39
N PHE A 48 4.13 -6.79 -9.27
CA PHE A 48 3.75 -6.30 -10.60
C PHE A 48 3.76 -7.41 -11.64
N THR A 49 2.76 -7.41 -12.53
CA THR A 49 2.59 -8.44 -13.56
C THR A 49 3.43 -8.19 -14.82
N GLY A 50 3.85 -6.94 -15.07
CA GLY A 50 4.63 -6.52 -16.24
C GLY A 50 6.13 -6.86 -16.21
N GLY A 51 6.55 -7.87 -15.44
CA GLY A 51 7.96 -8.30 -15.35
C GLY A 51 8.85 -7.49 -14.40
N ALA A 52 8.34 -6.38 -13.84
CA ALA A 52 9.06 -5.61 -12.81
C ALA A 52 9.25 -6.36 -11.48
N GLY A 53 8.53 -7.48 -11.28
CA GLY A 53 8.59 -8.31 -10.08
C GLY A 53 8.00 -7.62 -8.85
N VAL A 54 8.46 -8.00 -7.67
CA VAL A 54 8.03 -7.39 -6.41
C VAL A 54 8.81 -6.11 -6.14
N LYS A 55 8.11 -5.02 -5.82
CA LYS A 55 8.70 -3.72 -5.46
C LYS A 55 8.08 -3.18 -4.18
N LYS A 56 8.90 -2.51 -3.38
CA LYS A 56 8.51 -1.80 -2.17
C LYS A 56 8.61 -0.30 -2.45
N LEU A 57 7.53 0.43 -2.19
CA LEU A 57 7.35 1.80 -2.64
C LEU A 57 6.74 2.66 -1.53
N MET A 58 7.18 3.91 -1.42
CA MET A 58 6.54 4.90 -0.54
C MET A 58 5.43 5.62 -1.31
N GLN A 59 4.21 5.60 -0.79
CA GLN A 59 3.01 6.00 -1.54
C GLN A 59 3.07 7.46 -2.01
N GLN A 60 3.68 8.37 -1.23
CA GLN A 60 3.81 9.77 -1.62
C GLN A 60 4.59 9.98 -2.93
N PHE A 61 5.50 9.05 -3.26
CA PHE A 61 6.30 9.07 -4.49
C PHE A 61 5.73 8.14 -5.56
N ALA A 62 5.22 6.98 -5.15
CA ALA A 62 4.74 5.94 -6.05
C ALA A 62 3.43 6.31 -6.74
N ARG A 63 2.58 7.11 -6.07
CA ARG A 63 1.26 7.51 -6.59
C ARG A 63 0.45 6.30 -7.09
N LEU A 64 0.47 5.19 -6.35
CA LEU A 64 -0.30 4.01 -6.72
C LEU A 64 -1.78 4.36 -6.73
N GLN A 65 -2.48 3.87 -7.75
CA GLN A 65 -3.93 4.02 -7.88
C GLN A 65 -4.58 2.66 -7.66
N LYS A 66 -5.58 2.57 -6.78
CA LYS A 66 -6.43 1.39 -6.70
C LYS A 66 -7.27 1.24 -7.97
N VAL A 67 -7.47 0.00 -8.39
CA VAL A 67 -8.27 -0.39 -9.57
C VAL A 67 -9.50 -1.18 -9.11
#